data_AF-A0ABD0BDC2-F1
#
_entry.id   AF-A0ABD0BDC2-F1
#
_cell.length_a   1.000
_cell.length_b   1.000
_cell.length_c   1.000
_cell.angle_alpha   90.00
_cell.angle_beta   90.00
_cell.angle_gamma   90.00
#
_symmetry.space_group_name_H-M   'P 1'
#
loop_
_entity.id
_entity.type
_entity.pdbx_description
1 polymer ?
#
loop_
_entity_poly.entity_id
_entity_poly.type
_entity_poly.pdbx_seq_one_letter_code
_entity_poly.pdbx_strand_id
1 'polypeptide(L)'
;MLSAAVRYIQHQLGHPARLNALLATTSDLGYSLALPRNADTDSITRWHQWLPAGWDAQPGELRGREYRHGEYQGVRIICGALATLCEQEQFDGWTCDIRQVQMLSASKSPLEDFTDLDAFAEARCRGYLDDASPDTIASNLAHDEVRIMQPGRGDYFQYHDWDGRVCLINCGGSHHFATARYLAGVARQPVELNGPLKGYRLNPAAVTALTDEYMLFAITKDPVLWHELFESMRALQATYFTGDLPRPHAGGRVLLLPKSESRSRTAAKALLRSGVPDLGEHLHELLHRQEGMPVGPIMSNHHG
;
A
#
# COMPACT_ATOMS: atom_id res chain seq x y z
N MET A 1 -43.96 0.55 11.41
CA MET A 1 -44.19 -0.83 10.95
C MET A 1 -44.27 -0.96 9.43
N LEU A 2 -44.96 -0.08 8.69
CA LEU A 2 -44.97 -0.11 7.20
C LEU A 2 -43.57 0.00 6.56
N SER A 3 -42.66 0.82 7.10
CA SER A 3 -41.31 1.01 6.53
C SER A 3 -40.43 -0.24 6.57
N ALA A 4 -40.53 -1.06 7.63
CA ALA A 4 -39.74 -2.28 7.77
C ALA A 4 -40.21 -3.39 6.82
N ALA A 5 -41.54 -3.57 6.68
CA ALA A 5 -42.12 -4.53 5.76
C ALA A 5 -41.82 -4.16 4.29
N VAL A 6 -41.91 -2.87 3.93
CA VAL A 6 -41.55 -2.39 2.59
C VAL A 6 -40.07 -2.62 2.29
N ARG A 7 -39.17 -2.33 3.23
CA ARG A 7 -37.73 -2.62 3.06
C ARG A 7 -37.46 -4.11 2.90
N TYR A 8 -38.13 -4.96 3.67
CA TYR A 8 -38.01 -6.41 3.52
C TYR A 8 -38.40 -6.88 2.12
N ILE A 9 -39.55 -6.43 1.60
CA ILE A 9 -39.99 -6.77 0.22
C ILE A 9 -38.99 -6.25 -0.81
N GLN A 10 -38.51 -5.02 -0.66
CA GLN A 10 -37.48 -4.46 -1.55
C GLN A 10 -36.22 -5.33 -1.57
N HIS A 11 -35.74 -5.80 -0.43
CA HIS A 11 -34.59 -6.70 -0.36
C HIS A 11 -34.84 -8.06 -1.01
N GLN A 12 -36.04 -8.65 -0.85
CA GLN A 12 -36.40 -9.89 -1.53
C GLN A 12 -36.38 -9.73 -3.05
N LEU A 13 -36.77 -8.54 -3.54
CA LEU A 13 -36.69 -8.16 -4.96
C LEU A 13 -35.28 -7.71 -5.40
N GLY A 14 -34.27 -7.79 -4.51
CA GLY A 14 -32.88 -7.43 -4.82
C GLY A 14 -32.57 -5.94 -4.77
N HIS A 15 -33.47 -5.10 -4.26
CA HIS A 15 -33.23 -3.68 -4.03
C HIS A 15 -32.52 -3.45 -2.69
N PRO A 16 -31.39 -2.73 -2.65
CA PRO A 16 -30.54 -2.63 -1.47
C PRO A 16 -31.00 -1.49 -0.54
N ALA A 17 -32.26 -1.52 -0.10
CA ALA A 17 -32.90 -0.40 0.59
C ALA A 17 -32.19 0.06 1.87
N ARG A 18 -31.75 -0.89 2.73
CA ARG A 18 -30.96 -0.58 3.93
C ARG A 18 -29.59 0.02 3.60
N LEU A 19 -28.89 -0.53 2.61
CA LEU A 19 -27.59 0.00 2.17
C LEU A 19 -27.73 1.41 1.61
N ASN A 20 -28.73 1.66 0.76
CA ASN A 20 -28.99 3.01 0.24
C ASN A 20 -29.31 4.01 1.35
N ALA A 21 -30.04 3.59 2.39
CA ALA A 21 -30.31 4.44 3.54
C ALA A 21 -29.02 4.77 4.31
N LEU A 22 -28.16 3.77 4.55
CA LEU A 22 -26.84 3.97 5.18
C LEU A 22 -25.98 4.96 4.37
N LEU A 23 -25.87 4.75 3.07
CA LEU A 23 -25.07 5.59 2.17
C LEU A 23 -25.63 7.02 2.04
N ALA A 24 -26.94 7.20 2.21
CA ALA A 24 -27.55 8.53 2.20
C ALA A 24 -27.31 9.32 3.50
N THR A 25 -27.05 8.63 4.61
CA THR A 25 -26.85 9.27 5.93
C THR A 25 -25.38 9.37 6.33
N THR A 26 -24.49 8.67 5.64
CA THR A 26 -23.07 8.59 6.02
C THR A 26 -22.15 8.70 4.82
N SER A 27 -21.29 9.74 4.82
CA SER A 27 -20.18 9.90 3.86
C SER A 27 -18.96 9.05 4.20
N ASP A 28 -18.82 8.62 5.46
CA ASP A 28 -17.55 8.14 6.00
C ASP A 28 -17.36 6.62 5.88
N LEU A 29 -18.21 5.96 5.08
CA LEU A 29 -18.04 4.52 4.82
C LEU A 29 -16.78 4.26 3.98
N GLY A 30 -16.46 5.15 3.05
CA GLY A 30 -15.27 5.05 2.21
C GLY A 30 -13.99 5.30 3.00
N TYR A 31 -12.94 4.55 2.68
CA TYR A 31 -11.61 4.75 3.24
C TYR A 31 -10.65 5.26 2.17
N SER A 32 -10.01 6.40 2.44
CA SER A 32 -9.04 6.99 1.52
C SER A 32 -7.74 6.19 1.50
N LEU A 33 -7.30 5.81 0.30
CA LEU A 33 -6.01 5.15 0.06
C LEU A 33 -4.88 6.16 -0.18
N ALA A 34 -5.17 7.47 -0.23
CA ALA A 34 -4.16 8.48 -0.45
C ALA A 34 -3.20 8.58 0.74
N LEU A 35 -1.91 8.45 0.46
CA LEU A 35 -0.83 8.64 1.44
C LEU A 35 -0.05 9.92 1.10
N PRO A 36 0.36 10.69 2.12
CA PRO A 36 1.25 11.82 1.89
C PRO A 36 2.60 11.31 1.38
N ARG A 37 3.16 11.95 0.36
CA ARG A 37 4.57 11.72 -0.01
C ARG A 37 5.47 12.33 1.05
N ASN A 38 6.33 11.51 1.64
CA ASN A 38 7.35 11.93 2.61
C ASN A 38 8.60 11.01 2.51
N ALA A 39 9.57 11.24 3.38
CA ALA A 39 10.84 10.52 3.42
C ALA A 39 10.76 9.13 4.10
N ASP A 40 9.61 8.73 4.63
CA ASP A 40 9.41 7.45 5.29
C ASP A 40 8.87 6.39 4.32
N THR A 41 9.42 5.18 4.41
CA THR A 41 8.90 4.00 3.69
C THR A 41 7.45 3.64 4.06
N ASP A 42 6.95 4.06 5.22
CA ASP A 42 5.56 3.88 5.62
C ASP A 42 4.59 4.79 4.85
N SER A 43 5.10 5.71 3.99
CA SER A 43 4.29 6.38 2.96
C SER A 43 3.96 5.50 1.76
N ILE A 44 4.42 4.24 1.72
CA ILE A 44 4.18 3.30 0.62
C ILE A 44 3.27 2.16 1.06
N THR A 45 2.18 1.95 0.31
CA THR A 45 1.29 0.81 0.51
C THR A 45 2.00 -0.51 0.16
N ARG A 46 2.03 -1.44 1.12
CA ARG A 46 2.78 -2.70 1.02
C ARG A 46 1.92 -3.82 0.40
N TRP A 47 1.51 -3.67 -0.85
CA TRP A 47 0.69 -4.67 -1.56
C TRP A 47 1.30 -6.09 -1.56
N HIS A 48 2.63 -6.17 -1.62
CA HIS A 48 3.39 -7.44 -1.53
C HIS A 48 3.24 -8.18 -0.19
N GLN A 49 2.70 -7.54 0.84
CA GLN A 49 2.43 -8.13 2.16
C GLN A 49 0.92 -8.31 2.41
N TRP A 50 0.09 -8.13 1.38
CA TRP A 50 -1.34 -8.06 1.56
C TRP A 50 -1.96 -9.44 1.83
N LEU A 51 -2.35 -9.64 3.10
CA LEU A 51 -3.06 -10.83 3.58
C LEU A 51 -4.38 -10.39 4.22
N PRO A 52 -5.46 -10.20 3.44
CA PRO A 52 -6.70 -9.61 3.95
C PRO A 52 -7.33 -10.43 5.08
N ALA A 53 -7.21 -11.76 5.03
CA ALA A 53 -7.80 -12.66 6.02
C ALA A 53 -7.07 -12.68 7.38
N GLY A 54 -5.87 -12.08 7.48
CA GLY A 54 -5.07 -12.01 8.71
C GLY A 54 -3.63 -12.46 8.51
N TRP A 55 -2.80 -12.24 9.53
CA TRP A 55 -1.36 -12.59 9.50
C TRP A 55 -1.08 -14.10 9.50
N ASP A 56 -2.03 -14.90 9.97
CA ASP A 56 -2.00 -16.36 10.02
C ASP A 56 -2.66 -17.02 8.78
N ALA A 57 -3.20 -16.20 7.88
CA ALA A 57 -3.90 -16.66 6.70
C ALA A 57 -2.93 -17.15 5.62
N GLN A 58 -3.42 -18.08 4.79
CA GLN A 58 -2.68 -18.49 3.60
C GLN A 58 -2.74 -17.38 2.53
N PRO A 59 -1.71 -17.22 1.68
CA PRO A 59 -1.75 -16.31 0.55
C PRO A 59 -3.02 -16.54 -0.30
N GLY A 60 -3.71 -15.45 -0.64
CA GLY A 60 -4.96 -15.49 -1.41
C GLY A 60 -6.22 -15.88 -0.62
N GLU A 61 -6.12 -16.17 0.67
CA GLU A 61 -7.28 -16.48 1.48
C GLU A 61 -8.20 -15.27 1.65
N LEU A 62 -9.49 -15.50 1.43
CA LEU A 62 -10.55 -14.54 1.71
C LEU A 62 -11.57 -15.14 2.67
N ARG A 63 -12.07 -14.29 3.57
CA ARG A 63 -13.13 -14.63 4.53
C ARG A 63 -14.34 -13.77 4.25
N GLY A 64 -15.53 -14.36 4.34
CA GLY A 64 -16.75 -13.70 3.90
C GLY A 64 -18.02 -14.28 4.49
N ARG A 65 -19.12 -13.86 3.88
CA ARG A 65 -20.47 -14.34 4.15
C ARG A 65 -21.19 -14.56 2.83
N GLU A 66 -21.98 -15.61 2.78
CA GLU A 66 -22.81 -15.95 1.63
C GLU A 66 -24.16 -16.49 2.11
N TYR A 67 -25.18 -16.39 1.25
CA TYR A 67 -26.48 -17.00 1.51
C TYR A 67 -26.55 -18.37 0.84
N ARG A 68 -26.58 -19.44 1.64
CA ARG A 68 -26.73 -20.83 1.15
C ARG A 68 -27.76 -21.58 1.99
N HIS A 69 -28.59 -22.38 1.33
CA HIS A 69 -29.57 -23.28 1.98
C HIS A 69 -30.48 -22.61 3.03
N GLY A 70 -30.87 -21.35 2.81
CA GLY A 70 -31.76 -20.64 3.72
C GLY A 70 -31.04 -19.82 4.80
N GLU A 71 -29.72 -19.96 4.92
CA GLU A 71 -28.92 -19.35 5.98
C GLU A 71 -27.82 -18.43 5.43
N TYR A 72 -27.48 -17.39 6.20
CA TYR A 72 -26.38 -16.49 5.91
C TYR A 72 -25.17 -16.87 6.75
N GLN A 73 -24.24 -17.61 6.14
CA GLN A 73 -23.17 -18.31 6.86
C GLN A 73 -21.79 -17.79 6.49
N GLY A 74 -20.81 -18.08 7.36
CA GLY A 74 -19.41 -17.78 7.11
C GLY A 74 -18.80 -18.70 6.05
N VAL A 75 -18.01 -18.12 5.15
CA VAL A 75 -17.30 -18.85 4.10
C VAL A 75 -15.85 -18.41 4.04
N ARG A 76 -14.98 -19.34 3.66
CA ARG A 76 -13.57 -19.12 3.36
C ARG A 76 -13.27 -19.68 1.97
N ILE A 77 -12.57 -18.89 1.16
CA ILE A 77 -12.15 -19.30 -0.18
C ILE A 77 -10.67 -18.97 -0.40
N ILE A 78 -10.09 -19.53 -1.46
CA ILE A 78 -8.78 -19.16 -1.98
C ILE A 78 -8.98 -18.44 -3.30
N CYS A 79 -8.50 -17.20 -3.37
CA CYS A 79 -8.44 -16.40 -4.59
C CYS A 79 -7.01 -16.47 -5.14
N GLY A 80 -6.80 -17.24 -6.21
CA GLY A 80 -5.48 -17.42 -6.81
C GLY A 80 -4.86 -16.09 -7.28
N ALA A 81 -5.69 -15.21 -7.84
CA ALA A 81 -5.27 -13.88 -8.26
C ALA A 81 -4.71 -13.04 -7.10
N LEU A 82 -5.31 -13.13 -5.92
CA LEU A 82 -4.78 -12.45 -4.73
C LEU A 82 -3.48 -13.08 -4.22
N ALA A 83 -3.34 -14.41 -4.30
CA ALA A 83 -2.13 -15.11 -3.89
C ALA A 83 -0.90 -14.73 -4.73
N THR A 84 -1.11 -14.37 -6.00
CA THR A 84 -0.06 -13.97 -6.94
C THR A 84 -0.14 -12.48 -7.30
N LEU A 85 -0.74 -11.65 -6.45
CA LEU A 85 -0.97 -10.23 -6.76
C LEU A 85 0.34 -9.47 -7.01
N CYS A 86 1.41 -9.83 -6.29
CA CYS A 86 2.72 -9.21 -6.41
C CYS A 86 3.77 -10.23 -6.81
N GLU A 87 4.72 -9.77 -7.63
CA GLU A 87 5.94 -10.47 -7.98
C GLU A 87 7.11 -9.82 -7.24
N GLN A 88 8.08 -10.65 -6.85
CA GLN A 88 9.30 -10.21 -6.20
C GLN A 88 10.50 -10.60 -7.05
N GLU A 89 11.41 -9.65 -7.23
CA GLU A 89 12.72 -9.87 -7.85
C GLU A 89 13.81 -9.45 -6.85
N GLN A 90 14.94 -10.15 -6.88
CA GLN A 90 16.11 -9.83 -6.06
C GLN A 90 17.33 -9.66 -6.95
N PHE A 91 18.04 -8.56 -6.74
CA PHE A 91 19.28 -8.26 -7.44
C PHE A 91 20.40 -8.16 -6.41
N ASP A 92 21.36 -9.07 -6.50
CA ASP A 92 22.55 -9.01 -5.66
C ASP A 92 23.57 -8.04 -6.28
N GLY A 93 24.18 -7.20 -5.45
CA GLY A 93 25.19 -6.23 -5.91
C GLY A 93 24.64 -5.12 -6.80
N TRP A 94 23.38 -4.72 -6.60
CA TRP A 94 22.80 -3.56 -7.27
C TRP A 94 23.53 -2.28 -6.87
N THR A 95 23.81 -1.41 -7.84
CA THR A 95 24.50 -0.14 -7.62
C THR A 95 23.61 1.05 -7.90
N CYS A 96 23.77 2.10 -7.11
CA CYS A 96 23.10 3.37 -7.30
C CYS A 96 23.95 4.53 -6.78
N ASP A 97 23.65 5.74 -7.23
CA ASP A 97 24.18 6.93 -6.57
C ASP A 97 23.41 7.19 -5.26
N ILE A 98 24.09 7.64 -4.20
CA ILE A 98 23.49 7.95 -2.90
C ILE A 98 22.28 8.89 -3.01
N ARG A 99 22.25 9.81 -3.99
CA ARG A 99 21.15 10.75 -4.22
C ARG A 99 19.88 10.08 -4.73
N GLN A 100 20.01 8.89 -5.34
CA GLN A 100 18.89 8.11 -5.86
C GLN A 100 18.07 7.49 -4.73
N VAL A 101 18.66 7.27 -3.55
CA VAL A 101 17.89 6.88 -2.35
C VAL A 101 17.01 8.05 -1.93
N GLN A 102 15.71 7.80 -1.78
CA GLN A 102 14.71 8.83 -1.52
C GLN A 102 13.96 8.64 -0.21
N MET A 103 14.00 7.44 0.38
CA MET A 103 13.36 7.16 1.67
C MET A 103 14.20 6.25 2.56
N LEU A 104 13.90 6.29 3.85
CA LEU A 104 14.48 5.45 4.90
C LEU A 104 13.39 4.76 5.70
N SER A 105 13.69 3.60 6.29
CA SER A 105 12.71 2.79 7.03
C SER A 105 12.90 2.79 8.54
N ALA A 106 14.15 2.89 9.03
CA ALA A 106 14.43 2.93 10.45
C ALA A 106 15.11 4.24 10.83
N SER A 107 14.32 5.15 11.38
CA SER A 107 14.81 6.38 11.98
C SER A 107 14.27 6.53 13.40
N LYS A 108 15.12 7.02 14.30
CA LYS A 108 14.72 7.44 15.66
C LYS A 108 13.98 8.78 15.62
N SER A 109 13.97 9.45 14.47
CA SER A 109 13.26 10.71 14.21
C SER A 109 12.09 10.47 13.26
N PRO A 110 11.00 11.25 13.37
CA PRO A 110 9.80 11.08 12.55
C PRO A 110 10.10 11.51 11.10
N LEU A 111 10.39 10.55 10.22
CA LEU A 111 10.67 10.83 8.80
C LEU A 111 9.40 11.28 8.07
N GLU A 112 8.24 10.89 8.58
CA GLU A 112 6.92 11.21 8.06
C GLU A 112 6.62 12.72 8.03
N ASP A 113 7.31 13.49 8.87
CA ASP A 113 7.18 14.95 8.96
C ASP A 113 7.94 15.70 7.85
N PHE A 114 8.76 15.01 7.06
CA PHE A 114 9.65 15.61 6.06
C PHE A 114 9.27 15.18 4.64
N THR A 115 9.18 16.16 3.73
CA THR A 115 8.83 15.91 2.33
C THR A 115 9.83 15.01 1.61
N ASP A 116 11.11 15.12 1.98
CA ASP A 116 12.23 14.36 1.43
C ASP A 116 13.41 14.32 2.41
N LEU A 117 14.47 13.61 2.02
CA LEU A 117 15.67 13.44 2.84
C LEU A 117 16.55 14.71 2.93
N ASP A 118 16.42 15.67 1.99
CA ASP A 118 17.16 16.93 2.08
C ASP A 118 16.53 17.84 3.14
N ALA A 119 15.19 17.97 3.14
CA ALA A 119 14.44 18.67 4.18
C ALA A 119 14.69 18.07 5.58
N PHE A 120 14.78 16.74 5.67
CA PHE A 120 15.18 16.06 6.90
C PHE A 120 16.60 16.45 7.35
N ALA A 121 17.58 16.40 6.44
CA ALA A 121 18.97 16.77 6.74
C ALA A 121 19.09 18.24 7.19
N GLU A 122 18.47 19.18 6.47
CA GLU A 122 18.47 20.61 6.81
C GLU A 122 17.81 20.90 8.16
N ALA A 123 16.79 20.14 8.55
CA ALA A 123 16.09 20.35 9.81
C ALA A 123 16.77 19.67 11.01
N ARG A 124 17.37 18.50 10.81
CA ARG A 124 17.84 17.62 11.91
C ARG A 124 19.36 17.44 11.96
N CYS A 125 20.08 17.77 10.91
CA CYS A 125 21.53 17.51 10.79
C CYS A 125 22.39 18.77 10.69
N ARG A 126 21.85 19.98 10.94
CA ARG A 126 22.53 21.28 10.71
C ARG A 126 23.99 21.35 11.17
N GLY A 127 24.33 20.78 12.32
CA GLY A 127 25.70 20.79 12.86
C GLY A 127 26.71 19.92 12.09
N TYR A 128 26.28 19.19 11.06
CA TYR A 128 27.10 18.31 10.23
C TYR A 128 27.14 18.74 8.76
N LEU A 129 26.50 19.87 8.39
CA LEU A 129 26.33 20.29 6.99
C LEU A 129 27.38 21.32 6.52
N ASP A 130 28.27 21.77 7.41
CA ASP A 130 29.13 22.94 7.16
C ASP A 130 30.30 22.65 6.18
N ASP A 131 30.66 21.39 5.98
CA ASP A 131 31.75 20.98 5.09
C ASP A 131 31.31 19.85 4.15
N ALA A 132 31.23 20.17 2.85
CA ALA A 132 30.88 19.22 1.80
C ALA A 132 32.12 18.53 1.19
N SER A 133 33.22 18.42 1.94
CA SER A 133 34.41 17.72 1.49
C SER A 133 34.18 16.20 1.32
N PRO A 134 34.93 15.54 0.41
CA PRO A 134 34.89 14.09 0.27
C PRO A 134 35.14 13.33 1.59
N ASP A 135 36.00 13.86 2.45
CA ASP A 135 36.35 13.25 3.73
C ASP A 135 35.17 13.28 4.72
N THR A 136 34.43 14.40 4.77
CA THR A 136 33.23 14.52 5.61
C THR A 136 32.10 13.59 5.13
N ILE A 137 31.94 13.44 3.81
CA ILE A 137 30.99 12.49 3.22
C ILE A 137 31.39 11.05 3.60
N ALA A 138 32.66 10.69 3.41
CA ALA A 138 33.18 9.36 3.74
C ALA A 138 33.07 9.04 5.24
N SER A 139 33.34 10.00 6.11
CA SER A 139 33.22 9.86 7.57
C SER A 139 31.79 9.55 8.00
N ASN A 140 30.80 10.26 7.42
CA ASN A 140 29.39 9.97 7.71
C ASN A 140 28.97 8.57 7.23
N LEU A 141 29.46 8.12 6.08
CA LEU A 141 29.17 6.78 5.55
C LEU A 141 29.91 5.66 6.31
N ALA A 142 31.03 5.98 6.96
CA ALA A 142 31.78 5.06 7.79
C ALA A 142 31.16 4.84 9.17
N HIS A 143 30.10 5.57 9.55
CA HIS A 143 29.43 5.41 10.83
C HIS A 143 28.86 3.99 10.99
N ASP A 144 29.00 3.39 12.18
CA ASP A 144 28.66 1.96 12.43
C ASP A 144 27.19 1.59 12.20
N GLU A 145 26.29 2.58 12.26
CA GLU A 145 24.87 2.41 11.96
C GLU A 145 24.53 2.56 10.46
N VAL A 146 25.45 3.05 9.62
CA VAL A 146 25.30 3.09 8.15
C VAL A 146 25.94 1.84 7.57
N ARG A 147 25.13 0.80 7.40
CA ARG A 147 25.65 -0.56 7.15
C ARG A 147 25.55 -0.97 5.70
N ILE A 148 24.89 -0.19 4.85
CA ILE A 148 24.82 -0.46 3.40
C ILE A 148 26.22 -0.54 2.75
N MET A 149 27.20 0.19 3.31
CA MET A 149 28.60 0.15 2.86
C MET A 149 29.39 -1.03 3.46
N GLN A 150 28.80 -1.79 4.39
CA GLN A 150 29.45 -2.85 5.15
C GLN A 150 28.85 -4.21 4.77
N PRO A 151 29.59 -5.08 4.05
CA PRO A 151 29.07 -6.38 3.62
C PRO A 151 28.49 -7.20 4.78
N GLY A 152 27.29 -7.78 4.57
CA GLY A 152 26.68 -8.72 5.51
C GLY A 152 26.01 -8.12 6.75
N ARG A 153 25.83 -6.80 6.83
CA ARG A 153 25.30 -6.12 8.04
C ARG A 153 23.83 -5.69 7.98
N GLY A 154 23.07 -6.21 7.02
CA GLY A 154 21.60 -6.27 7.07
C GLY A 154 20.84 -5.10 6.44
N ASP A 155 21.51 -4.00 6.10
CA ASP A 155 20.90 -2.94 5.28
C ASP A 155 20.73 -3.43 3.83
N TYR A 156 19.61 -3.06 3.21
CA TYR A 156 19.32 -3.42 1.82
C TYR A 156 18.43 -2.38 1.16
N PHE A 157 18.41 -2.37 -0.17
CA PHE A 157 17.51 -1.52 -0.93
C PHE A 157 16.17 -2.20 -1.15
N GLN A 158 15.11 -1.41 -1.13
CA GLN A 158 13.77 -1.85 -1.53
C GLN A 158 13.22 -0.91 -2.59
N TYR A 159 12.52 -1.48 -3.55
CA TYR A 159 11.86 -0.74 -4.62
C TYR A 159 10.48 -1.31 -4.87
N HIS A 160 9.48 -0.42 -4.93
CA HIS A 160 8.12 -0.75 -5.31
C HIS A 160 7.85 -0.06 -6.63
N ASP A 161 7.63 -0.84 -7.70
CA ASP A 161 7.44 -0.33 -9.06
C ASP A 161 6.24 0.62 -9.16
N TRP A 162 5.21 0.37 -8.35
CA TRP A 162 4.02 1.23 -8.26
C TRP A 162 4.25 2.56 -7.51
N ASP A 163 5.41 2.76 -6.89
CA ASP A 163 5.80 4.01 -6.21
C ASP A 163 6.98 4.71 -6.90
N GLY A 164 7.92 3.92 -7.45
CA GLY A 164 9.02 4.41 -8.28
C GLY A 164 10.21 5.00 -7.51
N ARG A 165 10.15 5.07 -6.17
CA ARG A 165 11.24 5.61 -5.35
C ARG A 165 12.12 4.50 -4.76
N VAL A 166 13.42 4.78 -4.60
CA VAL A 166 14.37 3.84 -3.96
C VAL A 166 14.36 4.05 -2.45
N CYS A 167 14.05 2.98 -1.72
CA CYS A 167 14.13 2.93 -0.25
C CYS A 167 15.48 2.35 0.17
N LEU A 168 16.09 2.91 1.21
CA LEU A 168 17.10 2.20 1.99
C LEU A 168 16.47 1.67 3.28
N ILE A 169 16.41 0.34 3.40
CA ILE A 169 15.93 -0.34 4.60
C ILE A 169 17.12 -0.52 5.54
N ASN A 170 17.31 0.46 6.41
CA ASN A 170 18.36 0.50 7.40
C ASN A 170 17.88 0.02 8.78
N CYS A 171 18.80 -0.10 9.75
CA CYS A 171 18.48 -0.32 11.18
C CYS A 171 19.04 0.77 12.11
N GLY A 172 19.43 1.92 11.56
CA GLY A 172 20.03 3.05 12.27
C GLY A 172 20.75 4.01 11.32
N GLY A 173 21.38 5.06 11.85
CA GLY A 173 22.24 5.93 11.04
C GLY A 173 21.52 6.85 10.04
N SER A 174 20.21 7.05 10.16
CA SER A 174 19.43 7.91 9.25
C SER A 174 19.99 9.33 9.12
N HIS A 175 20.45 9.91 10.22
CA HIS A 175 21.06 11.26 10.23
C HIS A 175 22.38 11.29 9.45
N HIS A 176 23.25 10.31 9.66
CA HIS A 176 24.54 10.22 8.96
C HIS A 176 24.34 9.96 7.47
N PHE A 177 23.44 9.04 7.11
CA PHE A 177 23.11 8.75 5.73
C PHE A 177 22.51 9.98 5.02
N ALA A 178 21.52 10.63 5.63
CA ALA A 178 20.89 11.82 5.06
C ALA A 178 21.89 12.98 4.92
N THR A 179 22.78 13.16 5.89
CA THR A 179 23.89 14.13 5.83
C THR A 179 24.82 13.84 4.65
N ALA A 180 25.34 12.62 4.54
CA ALA A 180 26.22 12.23 3.43
C ALA A 180 25.54 12.43 2.07
N ARG A 181 24.26 12.03 1.97
CA ARG A 181 23.44 12.22 0.76
C ARG A 181 23.26 13.69 0.41
N TYR A 182 22.98 14.54 1.40
CA TYR A 182 22.81 15.98 1.21
C TYR A 182 24.12 16.61 0.73
N LEU A 183 25.23 16.36 1.45
CA LEU A 183 26.56 16.88 1.12
C LEU A 183 27.06 16.43 -0.25
N ALA A 184 26.84 15.16 -0.63
CA ALA A 184 27.15 14.67 -1.98
C ALA A 184 26.43 15.48 -3.07
N GLY A 185 25.18 15.87 -2.80
CA GLY A 185 24.40 16.73 -3.69
C GLY A 185 24.97 18.15 -3.79
N VAL A 186 25.31 18.76 -2.65
CA VAL A 186 25.92 20.09 -2.57
C VAL A 186 27.27 20.13 -3.29
N ALA A 187 28.12 19.13 -3.04
CA ALA A 187 29.44 18.99 -3.65
C ALA A 187 29.38 18.56 -5.14
N ARG A 188 28.22 18.13 -5.63
CA ARG A 188 28.04 17.46 -6.92
C ARG A 188 29.00 16.28 -7.08
N GLN A 189 29.26 15.57 -5.98
CA GLN A 189 30.13 14.43 -5.93
C GLN A 189 29.29 13.15 -5.97
N PRO A 190 29.42 12.33 -7.03
CA PRO A 190 28.74 11.05 -7.05
C PRO A 190 29.32 10.12 -5.98
N VAL A 191 28.44 9.37 -5.32
CA VAL A 191 28.80 8.36 -4.34
C VAL A 191 28.05 7.09 -4.66
N GLU A 192 28.79 6.10 -5.14
CA GLU A 192 28.22 4.79 -5.45
C GLU A 192 27.94 4.01 -4.16
N LEU A 193 26.72 3.53 -4.03
CA LEU A 193 26.31 2.53 -3.05
C LEU A 193 26.16 1.19 -3.77
N ASN A 194 26.53 0.11 -3.09
CA ASN A 194 26.35 -1.26 -3.57
C ASN A 194 25.63 -2.09 -2.53
N GLY A 195 24.61 -2.86 -2.91
CA GLY A 195 23.92 -3.74 -1.99
C GLY A 195 22.82 -4.57 -2.65
N PRO A 196 22.20 -5.49 -1.88
CA PRO A 196 21.06 -6.24 -2.38
C PRO A 196 19.84 -5.33 -2.56
N LEU A 197 19.15 -5.46 -3.69
CA LEU A 197 17.88 -4.79 -3.97
C LEU A 197 16.75 -5.81 -4.00
N LYS A 198 15.68 -5.55 -3.25
CA LYS A 198 14.40 -6.26 -3.33
C LYS A 198 13.38 -5.42 -4.09
N GLY A 199 13.05 -5.85 -5.30
CA GLY A 199 12.05 -5.24 -6.16
C GLY A 199 10.69 -5.90 -6.01
N TYR A 200 9.62 -5.11 -6.00
CA TYR A 200 8.24 -5.58 -5.94
C TYR A 200 7.39 -4.89 -7.00
N ARG A 201 6.62 -5.67 -7.77
CA ARG A 201 5.66 -5.16 -8.75
C ARG A 201 4.32 -5.89 -8.64
N LEU A 202 3.25 -5.22 -9.00
CA LEU A 202 1.93 -5.82 -9.21
C LEU A 202 1.98 -6.66 -10.48
N ASN A 203 1.40 -7.86 -10.40
CA ASN A 203 1.21 -8.74 -11.54
C ASN A 203 -0.05 -8.29 -12.32
N PRO A 204 0.07 -7.85 -13.59
CA PRO A 204 -1.08 -7.36 -14.36
C PRO A 204 -2.18 -8.40 -14.56
N ALA A 205 -1.82 -9.67 -14.77
CA ALA A 205 -2.78 -10.75 -14.96
C ALA A 205 -3.54 -11.04 -13.67
N ALA A 206 -2.86 -10.98 -12.52
CA ALA A 206 -3.48 -11.14 -11.21
C ALA A 206 -4.46 -10.01 -10.88
N VAL A 207 -4.08 -8.75 -11.11
CA VAL A 207 -5.00 -7.61 -10.92
C VAL A 207 -6.21 -7.72 -11.86
N THR A 208 -5.99 -8.07 -13.12
CA THR A 208 -7.08 -8.26 -14.10
C THR A 208 -8.01 -9.39 -13.65
N ALA A 209 -7.48 -10.56 -13.32
CA ALA A 209 -8.30 -11.69 -12.84
C ALA A 209 -9.09 -11.34 -11.57
N LEU A 210 -8.46 -10.65 -10.61
CA LEU A 210 -9.11 -10.21 -9.36
C LEU A 210 -10.25 -9.23 -9.65
N THR A 211 -10.01 -8.25 -10.53
CA THR A 211 -10.99 -7.23 -10.90
C THR A 211 -12.05 -7.76 -11.87
N ASP A 212 -11.81 -8.83 -12.61
CA ASP A 212 -12.81 -9.52 -13.43
C ASP A 212 -13.78 -10.36 -12.58
N GLU A 213 -13.29 -10.93 -11.48
CA GLU A 213 -14.11 -11.76 -10.60
C GLU A 213 -14.85 -10.94 -9.54
N TYR A 214 -14.25 -9.85 -9.05
CA TYR A 214 -14.80 -9.04 -7.95
C TYR A 214 -14.85 -7.55 -8.28
N MET A 215 -15.81 -6.85 -7.67
CA MET A 215 -15.72 -5.39 -7.45
C MET A 215 -15.14 -5.16 -6.07
N LEU A 216 -14.10 -4.32 -5.98
CA LEU A 216 -13.34 -4.11 -4.75
C LEU A 216 -13.53 -2.68 -4.26
N PHE A 217 -13.76 -2.51 -2.97
CA PHE A 217 -13.95 -1.21 -2.33
C PHE A 217 -13.05 -1.07 -1.11
N ALA A 218 -12.46 0.11 -0.94
CA ALA A 218 -11.80 0.48 0.31
C ALA A 218 -12.82 1.14 1.25
N ILE A 219 -13.05 0.50 2.39
CA ILE A 219 -14.03 0.92 3.40
C ILE A 219 -13.37 1.10 4.76
N THR A 220 -13.99 1.91 5.62
CA THR A 220 -13.52 2.13 6.99
C THR A 220 -13.59 0.87 7.85
N LYS A 221 -12.71 0.78 8.85
CA LYS A 221 -12.74 -0.24 9.91
C LYS A 221 -13.56 0.20 11.13
N ASP A 222 -14.28 1.33 11.05
CA ASP A 222 -15.20 1.77 12.10
C ASP A 222 -16.21 0.66 12.47
N PRO A 223 -16.28 0.24 13.74
CA PRO A 223 -17.12 -0.89 14.15
C PRO A 223 -18.62 -0.68 13.93
N VAL A 224 -19.11 0.57 14.05
CA VAL A 224 -20.53 0.89 13.93
C VAL A 224 -20.95 0.83 12.47
N LEU A 225 -20.19 1.49 11.58
CA LEU A 225 -20.43 1.45 10.15
C LEU A 225 -20.23 0.05 9.57
N TRP A 226 -19.25 -0.69 10.09
CA TRP A 226 -19.06 -2.09 9.74
C TRP A 226 -20.28 -2.95 10.10
N HIS A 227 -20.85 -2.77 11.30
CA HIS A 227 -22.05 -3.50 11.71
C HIS A 227 -23.26 -3.17 10.82
N GLU A 228 -23.48 -1.90 10.49
CA GLU A 228 -24.58 -1.50 9.61
C GLU A 228 -24.41 -1.98 8.17
N LEU A 229 -23.17 -1.99 7.66
CA LEU A 229 -22.85 -2.58 6.37
C LEU A 229 -23.14 -4.09 6.37
N PHE A 230 -22.67 -4.82 7.40
CA PHE A 230 -22.94 -6.25 7.57
C PHE A 230 -24.44 -6.53 7.54
N GLU A 231 -25.21 -5.79 8.33
CA GLU A 231 -26.65 -5.95 8.41
C GLU A 231 -27.37 -5.60 7.09
N SER A 232 -26.84 -4.64 6.34
CA SER A 232 -27.32 -4.30 5.00
C SER A 232 -27.07 -5.41 3.99
N MET A 233 -25.88 -6.01 4.01
CA MET A 233 -25.53 -7.15 3.15
C MET A 233 -26.35 -8.39 3.52
N ARG A 234 -26.55 -8.66 4.82
CA ARG A 234 -27.40 -9.74 5.32
C ARG A 234 -28.86 -9.58 4.89
N ALA A 235 -29.42 -8.37 5.02
CA ALA A 235 -30.79 -8.09 4.59
C ALA A 235 -30.97 -8.28 3.08
N LEU A 236 -29.99 -7.84 2.29
CA LEU A 236 -29.94 -8.06 0.84
C LEU A 236 -29.63 -9.52 0.47
N GLN A 237 -29.10 -10.31 1.41
CA GLN A 237 -28.55 -11.65 1.19
C GLN A 237 -27.48 -11.65 0.09
N ALA A 238 -26.64 -10.61 0.04
CA ALA A 238 -25.52 -10.51 -0.89
C ALA A 238 -24.29 -11.25 -0.36
N THR A 239 -23.55 -11.92 -1.23
CA THR A 239 -22.24 -12.47 -0.88
C THR A 239 -21.20 -11.37 -0.84
N TYR A 240 -20.35 -11.40 0.16
CA TYR A 240 -19.19 -10.53 0.17
C TYR A 240 -18.02 -11.20 0.88
N PHE A 241 -16.83 -10.77 0.52
CA PHE A 241 -15.60 -11.06 1.23
C PHE A 241 -15.02 -9.77 1.79
N THR A 242 -14.29 -9.88 2.89
CA THR A 242 -13.67 -8.73 3.53
C THR A 242 -12.33 -9.12 4.13
N GLY A 243 -11.48 -8.13 4.29
CA GLY A 243 -10.23 -8.27 5.00
C GLY A 243 -9.59 -6.92 5.27
N ASP A 244 -8.47 -6.93 5.95
CA ASP A 244 -7.72 -5.70 6.22
C ASP A 244 -6.99 -5.24 4.94
N LEU A 245 -6.88 -3.91 4.77
CA LEU A 245 -5.96 -3.34 3.78
C LEU A 245 -4.51 -3.56 4.23
N PRO A 246 -3.54 -3.61 3.31
CA PRO A 246 -2.14 -3.74 3.69
C PRO A 246 -1.66 -2.47 4.41
N ARG A 247 -0.55 -2.61 5.14
CA ARG A 247 0.12 -1.44 5.75
C ARG A 247 0.42 -0.37 4.69
N PRO A 248 0.33 0.92 5.04
CA PRO A 248 0.08 1.47 6.38
C PRO A 248 -1.41 1.62 6.76
N HIS A 249 -2.35 1.09 5.97
CA HIS A 249 -3.78 1.38 6.10
C HIS A 249 -4.50 0.62 7.24
N ALA A 250 -4.01 0.74 8.48
CA ALA A 250 -4.52 0.01 9.64
C ALA A 250 -6.02 0.28 9.95
N GLY A 251 -6.51 1.46 9.57
CA GLY A 251 -7.90 1.88 9.75
C GLY A 251 -8.85 1.48 8.61
N GLY A 252 -8.36 0.79 7.58
CA GLY A 252 -9.14 0.45 6.40
C GLY A 252 -9.29 -1.05 6.17
N ARG A 253 -10.38 -1.41 5.49
CA ARG A 253 -10.71 -2.77 5.05
C ARG A 253 -11.01 -2.78 3.57
N VAL A 254 -10.78 -3.93 2.95
CA VAL A 254 -11.32 -4.23 1.64
C VAL A 254 -12.69 -4.90 1.77
N LEU A 255 -13.60 -4.54 0.87
CA LEU A 255 -14.84 -5.26 0.60
C LEU A 255 -14.79 -5.77 -0.84
N LEU A 256 -14.92 -7.08 -1.03
CA LEU A 256 -14.97 -7.70 -2.35
C LEU A 256 -16.38 -8.26 -2.59
N LEU A 257 -16.98 -7.84 -3.70
CA LEU A 257 -18.32 -8.25 -4.11
C LEU A 257 -18.23 -9.06 -5.41
N PRO A 258 -18.60 -10.35 -5.40
CA PRO A 258 -18.52 -11.19 -6.58
C PRO A 258 -19.35 -10.63 -7.75
N LYS A 259 -18.72 -10.48 -8.92
CA LYS A 259 -19.41 -10.01 -10.12
C LYS A 259 -20.38 -11.05 -10.67
N SER A 260 -20.22 -12.33 -10.36
CA SER A 260 -21.12 -13.40 -10.79
C SER A 260 -22.51 -13.33 -10.13
N GLU A 261 -22.62 -12.78 -8.92
CA GLU A 261 -23.87 -12.76 -8.15
C GLU A 261 -24.64 -11.44 -8.28
N SER A 262 -25.92 -11.52 -8.63
CA SER A 262 -26.74 -10.33 -8.89
C SER A 262 -26.91 -9.39 -7.69
N ARG A 263 -27.07 -9.92 -6.48
CA ARG A 263 -27.26 -9.11 -5.27
C ARG A 263 -25.99 -8.34 -4.89
N SER A 264 -24.85 -9.00 -5.00
CA SER A 264 -23.52 -8.42 -4.82
C SER A 264 -23.24 -7.33 -5.85
N ARG A 265 -23.60 -7.55 -7.13
CA ARG A 265 -23.54 -6.50 -8.15
C ARG A 265 -24.41 -5.29 -7.82
N THR A 266 -25.60 -5.52 -7.29
CA THR A 266 -26.50 -4.42 -6.91
C THR A 266 -25.93 -3.61 -5.74
N ALA A 267 -25.35 -4.27 -4.73
CA ALA A 267 -24.67 -3.58 -3.63
C ALA A 267 -23.47 -2.76 -4.14
N ALA A 268 -22.64 -3.33 -5.01
CA ALA A 268 -21.48 -2.65 -5.58
C ALA A 268 -21.87 -1.40 -6.37
N LYS A 269 -22.95 -1.46 -7.17
CA LYS A 269 -23.48 -0.29 -7.88
C LYS A 269 -23.94 0.82 -6.92
N ALA A 270 -24.48 0.47 -5.76
CA ALA A 270 -24.85 1.45 -4.75
C ALA A 270 -23.61 2.14 -4.17
N LEU A 271 -22.57 1.36 -3.82
CA LEU A 271 -21.30 1.87 -3.30
C LEU A 271 -20.58 2.79 -4.29
N LEU A 272 -20.51 2.42 -5.57
CA LEU A 272 -19.94 3.27 -6.62
C LEU A 272 -20.70 4.60 -6.76
N ARG A 273 -22.02 4.55 -6.77
CA ARG A 273 -22.86 5.76 -6.90
C ARG A 273 -22.73 6.71 -5.70
N SER A 274 -22.40 6.19 -4.53
CA SER A 274 -22.15 7.00 -3.34
C SER A 274 -20.69 7.47 -3.22
N GLY A 275 -19.83 7.15 -4.21
CA GLY A 275 -18.43 7.59 -4.21
C GLY A 275 -17.53 6.84 -3.24
N VAL A 276 -17.89 5.61 -2.84
CA VAL A 276 -16.97 4.76 -2.06
C VAL A 276 -15.76 4.43 -2.95
N PRO A 277 -14.51 4.59 -2.48
CA PRO A 277 -13.32 4.38 -3.29
C PRO A 277 -13.26 2.99 -3.93
N ASP A 278 -13.12 2.95 -5.25
CA ASP A 278 -12.93 1.72 -6.02
C ASP A 278 -11.46 1.28 -5.93
N LEU A 279 -11.23 0.21 -5.19
CA LEU A 279 -9.89 -0.35 -5.02
C LEU A 279 -9.42 -1.06 -6.29
N GLY A 280 -10.34 -1.61 -7.10
CA GLY A 280 -9.99 -2.25 -8.36
C GLY A 280 -9.44 -1.24 -9.36
N GLU A 281 -10.10 -0.08 -9.48
CA GLU A 281 -9.60 1.04 -10.28
C GLU A 281 -8.24 1.53 -9.77
N HIS A 282 -8.09 1.71 -8.47
CA HIS A 282 -6.81 2.10 -7.86
C HIS A 282 -5.67 1.13 -8.18
N LEU A 283 -5.89 -0.19 -8.12
CA LEU A 283 -4.87 -1.19 -8.47
C LEU A 283 -4.48 -1.09 -9.96
N HIS A 284 -5.44 -0.83 -10.84
CA HIS A 284 -5.16 -0.58 -12.26
C HIS A 284 -4.37 0.70 -12.47
N GLU A 285 -4.69 1.79 -11.75
CA GLU A 285 -3.88 3.02 -11.80
C GLU A 285 -2.42 2.76 -11.38
N LEU A 286 -2.22 1.95 -10.34
CA LEU A 286 -0.87 1.57 -9.90
C LEU A 286 -0.12 0.76 -10.97
N LEU A 287 -0.80 -0.14 -11.69
CA LEU A 287 -0.20 -0.85 -12.83
C LEU A 287 0.27 0.10 -13.93
N HIS A 288 -0.51 1.14 -14.24
CA HIS A 288 -0.13 2.12 -15.27
C HIS A 288 1.07 2.99 -14.86
N ARG A 289 1.37 3.07 -13.56
CA ARG A 289 2.54 3.80 -13.03
C ARG A 289 3.81 2.97 -13.01
N GLN A 290 3.73 1.65 -13.19
CA GLN A 290 4.91 0.79 -13.20
C GLN A 290 5.73 1.05 -14.45
N GLU A 291 7.00 1.37 -14.26
CA GLU A 291 7.96 1.64 -15.33
C GLU A 291 8.97 0.50 -15.50
N GLY A 292 8.96 -0.46 -14.55
CA GLY A 292 9.86 -1.58 -14.49
C GLY A 292 10.92 -1.40 -13.40
N MET A 293 11.54 -2.51 -13.02
CA MET A 293 12.61 -2.49 -12.04
C MET A 293 13.82 -1.70 -12.56
N PRO A 294 14.53 -0.96 -11.69
CA PRO A 294 15.78 -0.32 -12.06
C PRO A 294 16.88 -1.37 -12.22
N VAL A 295 16.93 -2.03 -13.38
CA VAL A 295 17.93 -3.06 -13.70
C VAL A 295 19.12 -2.39 -14.40
N GLY A 296 20.23 -2.25 -13.68
CA GLY A 296 21.49 -1.67 -14.17
C GLY A 296 21.87 -0.38 -13.44
N PRO A 297 23.12 0.11 -13.59
CA PRO A 297 23.51 1.41 -13.05
C PRO A 297 22.61 2.46 -13.71
N ILE A 298 21.74 3.09 -12.92
CA ILE A 298 20.97 4.24 -13.38
C ILE A 298 21.99 5.36 -13.59
N MET A 299 22.55 5.44 -14.80
CA MET A 299 23.38 6.57 -15.20
C MET A 299 22.55 7.82 -14.97
N SER A 300 23.11 8.75 -14.20
CA SER A 300 22.51 10.05 -13.91
C SER A 300 21.98 10.66 -15.20
N ASN A 301 20.65 10.67 -15.37
CA ASN A 301 20.02 11.54 -16.35
C ASN A 301 20.30 12.96 -15.88
N HIS A 302 21.38 13.53 -16.42
CA HIS A 302 21.56 14.96 -16.47
C HIS A 302 20.40 15.52 -17.30
N HIS A 303 19.39 16.04 -16.60
CA HIS A 303 18.54 17.07 -17.17
C HIS A 303 19.16 18.39 -16.76
N GLY A 304 19.73 19.07 -17.76
CA GLY A 304 20.28 20.42 -17.67
C GLY A 304 19.20 21.49 -17.65
#